data_AF-M7C5A3-F1
#
_entry.id   AF-M7C5A3-F1
#
_cell.length_a   1.000
_cell.length_b   1.000
_cell.length_c   1.000
_cell.angle_alpha   90.00
_cell.angle_beta   90.00
_cell.angle_gamma   90.00
#
_symmetry.space_group_name_H-M   'P 1'
#
loop_
_entity.id
_entity.type
_entity.pdbx_description
1 polymer ?
#
loop_
_entity_poly.entity_id
_entity_poly.type
_entity_poly.pdbx_seq_one_letter_code
_entity_poly.pdbx_strand_id
1 'polypeptide(L)'
;MTPKHIRAQLQNPRNNYITVHTNMSFYFPGDKVPVTVRSTRDFMGFLLQARRVSNDQVAGTFVFIPPGSKLLTCFEDGDSVTHSDKSLKRNLSFVWKAPAQPIGDIKFL
;
A
#
# COMPACT_ATOMS: atom_id res chain seq x y z
N MET A 1 -4.34 -11.12 10.79
CA MET A 1 -5.39 -11.56 9.83
C MET A 1 -4.74 -12.42 8.76
N THR A 2 -5.45 -13.43 8.24
CA THR A 2 -4.98 -14.23 7.10
C THR A 2 -5.97 -14.08 5.95
N PRO A 3 -5.53 -13.65 4.74
CA PRO A 3 -6.44 -13.51 3.61
C PRO A 3 -7.05 -14.86 3.22
N LYS A 4 -8.39 -14.97 3.23
CA LYS A 4 -9.12 -16.15 2.74
C LYS A 4 -9.51 -15.98 1.27
N HIS A 5 -8.51 -15.84 0.39
CA HIS A 5 -8.76 -15.83 -1.05
C HIS A 5 -8.94 -17.26 -1.58
N ILE A 6 -10.11 -17.56 -2.13
CA ILE A 6 -10.38 -18.86 -2.75
C ILE A 6 -9.70 -18.87 -4.12
N ARG A 7 -8.81 -19.85 -4.36
CA ARG A 7 -8.07 -20.04 -5.63
C ARG A 7 -7.17 -18.86 -6.06
N ALA A 8 -6.60 -18.11 -5.12
CA ALA A 8 -5.56 -17.15 -5.46
C ALA A 8 -4.22 -17.86 -5.71
N GLN A 9 -3.60 -17.59 -6.85
CA GLN A 9 -2.20 -17.93 -7.09
C GLN A 9 -1.32 -16.74 -6.70
N LEU A 10 -0.17 -17.01 -6.09
CA LEU A 10 0.84 -16.00 -5.87
C LEU A 10 1.32 -15.47 -7.22
N GLN A 11 1.61 -14.16 -7.27
CA GLN A 11 2.29 -13.57 -8.43
C GLN A 11 3.62 -14.29 -8.66
N ASN A 12 3.92 -14.59 -9.93
CA ASN A 12 5.21 -15.12 -10.31
C ASN A 12 6.27 -14.02 -10.13
N PRO A 13 7.31 -14.21 -9.32
CA PRO A 13 8.35 -13.19 -9.10
C PRO A 13 9.09 -12.78 -10.38
N ARG A 14 9.07 -13.62 -11.42
CA ARG A 14 9.69 -13.34 -12.73
C ARG A 14 8.82 -12.43 -13.61
N ASN A 15 7.56 -12.21 -13.27
CA ASN A 15 6.64 -11.42 -14.07
C ASN A 15 5.93 -10.39 -13.19
N ASN A 16 6.57 -9.23 -13.03
CA ASN A 16 6.06 -8.13 -12.22
C ASN A 16 4.98 -7.38 -12.99
N TYR A 17 3.74 -7.80 -12.82
CA TYR A 17 2.60 -7.09 -13.40
C TYR A 17 2.17 -5.89 -12.55
N ILE A 18 2.72 -5.72 -11.33
CA ILE A 18 2.38 -4.66 -10.39
C ILE A 18 3.59 -3.76 -10.19
N THR A 19 3.38 -2.45 -10.25
CA THR A 19 4.37 -1.45 -9.87
C THR A 19 3.78 -0.45 -8.90
N VAL A 20 4.57 -0.07 -7.89
CA VAL A 20 4.22 0.97 -6.93
C VAL A 20 5.13 2.17 -7.20
N HIS A 21 4.51 3.34 -7.38
CA HIS A 21 5.22 4.56 -7.73
C HIS A 21 4.81 5.72 -6.84
N THR A 22 5.79 6.54 -6.49
CA THR A 22 5.61 7.88 -5.95
C THR A 22 6.44 8.84 -6.79
N ASN A 23 6.03 10.10 -6.86
CA ASN A 23 6.78 11.17 -7.52
C ASN A 23 7.74 11.90 -6.57
N MET A 24 7.83 11.44 -5.31
CA MET A 24 8.71 12.03 -4.29
C MET A 24 9.92 11.13 -4.06
N SER A 25 11.12 11.73 -4.04
CA SER A 25 12.38 11.04 -3.73
C SER A 25 12.75 11.11 -2.24
N PHE A 26 12.20 12.09 -1.52
CA PHE A 26 12.39 12.30 -0.09
C PHE A 26 11.07 12.75 0.53
N TYR A 27 10.95 12.61 1.84
CA TYR A 27 9.81 13.06 2.61
C TYR A 27 10.27 13.56 3.99
N PHE A 28 9.48 14.45 4.58
CA PHE A 28 9.66 14.95 5.94
C PHE A 28 8.56 14.40 6.86
N PRO A 29 8.78 14.44 8.18
CA PRO A 29 7.74 14.05 9.13
C PRO A 29 6.43 14.82 8.88
N GLY A 30 5.32 14.08 8.83
CA GLY A 30 3.98 14.64 8.56
C GLY A 30 3.63 14.89 7.09
N ASP A 31 4.56 14.71 6.15
CA ASP A 31 4.31 14.89 4.72
C ASP A 31 3.21 13.97 4.21
N LYS A 32 2.49 14.45 3.19
CA LYS A 32 1.49 13.66 2.45
C LYS A 32 2.08 13.25 1.11
N VAL A 33 2.44 11.98 0.99
CA VAL A 33 3.07 11.38 -0.18
C VAL A 33 2.00 10.70 -1.05
N PRO A 34 1.81 11.13 -2.31
CA PRO A 34 1.00 10.40 -3.27
C PRO A 34 1.65 9.05 -3.62
N VAL A 35 0.86 7.99 -3.60
CA VAL A 35 1.29 6.63 -3.93
C VAL A 35 0.35 6.06 -4.99
N THR A 36 0.90 5.57 -6.08
CA THR A 36 0.13 4.96 -7.17
C THR A 36 0.51 3.50 -7.31
N VAL A 37 -0.47 2.60 -7.30
CA VAL A 37 -0.30 1.19 -7.66
C VAL A 37 -0.84 1.00 -9.07
N ARG A 38 0.00 0.53 -9.98
CA ARG A 38 -0.35 0.25 -11.37
C ARG A 38 -0.18 -1.21 -11.71
N SER A 39 -1.05 -1.72 -12.57
CA SER A 39 -0.95 -3.07 -13.10
C SER A 39 -1.21 -3.18 -14.59
N THR A 40 -0.44 -4.05 -15.24
CA THR A 40 -0.69 -4.47 -16.62
C THR A 40 -1.75 -5.57 -16.74
N ARG A 41 -2.23 -6.12 -15.61
CA ARG A 41 -3.31 -7.12 -15.54
C ARG A 41 -4.35 -6.72 -14.51
N ASP A 42 -5.55 -7.27 -14.61
CA ASP A 42 -6.58 -7.05 -13.60
C ASP A 42 -6.24 -7.79 -12.29
N PHE A 43 -6.48 -7.12 -11.17
CA PHE A 43 -6.47 -7.73 -9.84
C PHE A 43 -7.72 -7.34 -9.05
N MET A 44 -8.15 -8.21 -8.13
CA MET A 44 -9.37 -7.99 -7.33
C MET A 44 -9.06 -7.64 -5.87
N GLY A 45 -7.92 -8.11 -5.36
CA GLY A 45 -7.51 -7.92 -3.97
C GLY A 45 -6.09 -7.41 -3.88
N PHE A 46 -5.83 -6.66 -2.81
CA PHE A 46 -4.50 -6.14 -2.48
C PHE A 46 -4.41 -5.91 -0.97
N LEU A 47 -3.19 -5.84 -0.48
CA LEU A 47 -2.83 -5.23 0.79
C LEU A 47 -1.69 -4.26 0.46
N LEU A 48 -1.82 -3.00 0.87
CA LEU A 48 -0.78 -1.99 0.69
C LEU A 48 -0.33 -1.51 2.07
N GLN A 49 0.98 -1.47 2.28
CA GLN A 49 1.61 -0.96 3.48
C GLN A 49 2.83 -0.09 3.14
N ALA A 50 3.15 0.82 4.05
CA ALA A 50 4.46 1.45 4.10
C ALA A 50 5.25 0.82 5.24
N ARG A 51 6.42 0.28 4.95
CA ARG A 51 7.30 -0.35 5.94
C ARG A 51 8.66 0.32 5.97
N ARG A 52 9.25 0.44 7.15
CA ARG A 52 10.63 0.90 7.33
C ARG A 52 11.59 -0.07 6.64
N VAL A 53 12.59 0.46 5.94
CA VAL A 53 13.60 -0.37 5.26
C VAL A 53 14.49 -1.09 6.27
N SER A 54 14.78 -0.47 7.41
CA SER A 54 15.71 -0.99 8.43
C SER A 54 15.22 -2.22 9.18
N ASN A 55 13.91 -2.33 9.44
CA ASN A 55 13.36 -3.36 10.32
C ASN A 55 11.99 -3.90 9.89
N ASP A 56 11.50 -3.51 8.70
CA ASP A 56 10.24 -3.96 8.11
C ASP A 56 8.98 -3.66 8.95
N GLN A 57 9.08 -2.76 9.95
CA GLN A 57 7.92 -2.32 10.73
C GLN A 57 7.03 -1.39 9.89
N VAL A 58 5.71 -1.58 9.99
CA VAL A 58 4.72 -0.70 9.37
C VAL A 58 4.84 0.70 9.97
N ALA A 59 4.71 1.73 9.14
CA ALA A 59 4.79 3.11 9.61
C ALA A 59 3.96 4.10 8.78
N GLY A 60 3.48 5.13 9.47
CA GLY A 60 2.63 6.17 8.88
C GLY A 60 1.22 5.64 8.60
N THR A 61 0.38 6.49 8.02
CA THR A 61 -1.04 6.18 7.86
C THR A 61 -1.57 6.64 6.51
N PHE A 62 -2.54 5.92 5.95
CA PHE A 62 -3.20 6.31 4.72
C PHE A 62 -4.35 7.25 5.02
N VAL A 63 -4.30 8.45 4.44
CA VAL A 63 -5.29 9.52 4.65
C VAL A 63 -6.24 9.70 3.46
N PHE A 64 -5.91 9.10 2.32
CA PHE A 64 -6.80 8.99 1.17
C PHE A 64 -6.66 7.60 0.55
N ILE A 65 -7.79 6.96 0.27
CA ILE A 65 -7.89 5.65 -0.37
C ILE A 65 -8.94 5.70 -1.47
N PRO A 66 -8.77 4.94 -2.57
CA PRO A 66 -9.72 4.93 -3.67
C PRO A 66 -10.99 4.14 -3.29
N PRO A 67 -12.12 4.36 -4.00
CA PRO A 67 -13.32 3.55 -3.85
C PRO A 67 -13.05 2.05 -3.97
N GLY A 68 -13.85 1.22 -3.30
CA GLY A 68 -13.61 -0.22 -3.25
C GLY A 68 -12.40 -0.63 -2.40
N SER A 69 -11.94 0.28 -1.52
CA SER A 69 -10.89 0.05 -0.53
C SER A 69 -11.38 0.34 0.88
N LYS A 70 -10.66 -0.16 1.88
CA LYS A 70 -10.86 0.14 3.30
C LYS A 70 -9.53 0.18 4.04
N LEU A 71 -9.48 0.98 5.09
CA LEU A 71 -8.38 1.00 6.04
C LEU A 71 -8.41 -0.27 6.91
N LEU A 72 -7.22 -0.69 7.33
CA LEU A 72 -7.01 -1.70 8.36
C LEU A 72 -6.05 -1.15 9.41
N THR A 73 -6.14 -1.71 10.60
CA THR A 73 -5.21 -1.48 11.71
C THR A 73 -4.36 -2.73 11.85
N CYS A 74 -3.11 -2.71 11.38
CA CYS A 74 -2.16 -3.80 11.63
C CYS A 74 -1.32 -3.56 12.89
N PHE A 75 -0.97 -2.30 13.14
CA PHE A 75 -0.25 -1.79 14.29
C PHE A 75 -0.88 -0.48 14.78
N GLU A 76 -1.07 0.49 13.87
CA GLU A 76 -1.74 1.77 14.11
C GLU A 76 -2.95 1.96 13.19
N ASP A 77 -3.89 2.79 13.59
CA ASP A 77 -5.12 3.01 12.83
C ASP A 77 -4.83 3.63 11.46
N GLY A 78 -5.25 2.92 10.41
CA GLY A 78 -5.05 3.36 9.03
C GLY A 78 -3.64 3.15 8.50
N ASP A 79 -2.81 2.35 9.17
CA ASP A 79 -1.45 2.04 8.73
C ASP A 79 -1.39 1.14 7.48
N SER A 80 -2.52 0.53 7.12
CA SER A 80 -2.65 -0.44 6.04
C SER A 80 -3.94 -0.23 5.27
N VAL A 81 -3.94 -0.56 3.98
CA VAL A 81 -5.13 -0.49 3.13
C VAL A 81 -5.35 -1.82 2.42
N THR A 82 -6.60 -2.27 2.36
CA THR A 82 -6.99 -3.43 1.55
C THR A 82 -8.25 -3.13 0.74
N HIS A 83 -8.56 -4.00 -0.22
CA HIS A 83 -9.84 -3.99 -0.93
C HIS A 83 -11.04 -4.20 0.02
N SER A 84 -12.15 -3.52 -0.27
CA SER A 84 -13.45 -3.74 0.38
C SER A 84 -14.44 -4.50 -0.52
N ASP A 85 -14.15 -4.62 -1.81
CA ASP A 85 -14.96 -5.34 -2.80
C ASP A 85 -14.10 -6.14 -3.79
N LYS A 86 -14.76 -6.90 -4.68
CA LYS A 86 -14.13 -7.73 -5.72
C LYS A 86 -14.11 -7.07 -7.11
N SER A 87 -14.30 -5.76 -7.21
CA SER A 87 -14.20 -5.06 -8.49
C SER A 87 -12.80 -5.23 -9.09
N LEU A 88 -12.70 -5.32 -10.42
CA LEU A 88 -11.42 -5.38 -11.12
C LEU A 88 -10.70 -4.03 -11.03
N LYS A 89 -9.40 -4.09 -10.72
CA LYS A 89 -8.56 -2.92 -10.48
C LYS A 89 -7.29 -3.02 -11.34
N ARG A 90 -6.80 -1.86 -11.79
CA ARG A 90 -5.51 -1.71 -12.50
C ARG A 90 -4.70 -0.51 -12.05
N ASN A 91 -5.36 0.61 -11.75
CA ASN A 91 -4.72 1.85 -11.33
C ASN A 91 -5.40 2.33 -10.06
N LEU A 92 -4.64 2.42 -8.97
CA LEU A 92 -5.13 2.85 -7.67
C LEU A 92 -4.23 3.98 -7.16
N SER A 93 -4.84 5.05 -6.68
CA SER A 93 -4.13 6.20 -6.11
C SER A 93 -4.48 6.34 -4.63
N PHE A 94 -3.45 6.51 -3.82
CA PHE A 94 -3.52 6.64 -2.37
C PHE A 94 -2.75 7.89 -1.95
N VAL A 95 -3.01 8.36 -0.73
CA VAL A 95 -2.14 9.33 -0.05
C VAL A 95 -1.72 8.74 1.28
N TRP A 96 -0.42 8.56 1.44
CA TRP A 96 0.21 8.14 2.69
C TRP A 96 0.74 9.37 3.43
N LYS A 97 0.51 9.42 4.73
CA LYS A 97 1.02 10.45 5.63
C LYS A 97 2.19 9.89 6.43
N ALA A 98 3.33 10.56 6.33
CA ALA A 98 4.52 10.23 7.10
C ALA A 98 4.28 10.40 8.61
N PRO A 99 4.91 9.58 9.47
CA PRO A 99 4.86 9.77 10.92
C PRO A 99 5.33 11.16 11.34
N ALA A 100 4.95 11.59 12.55
CA ALA A 100 5.35 12.89 13.10
C ALA A 100 6.83 12.96 13.50
N GLN A 101 7.52 11.82 13.58
CA GLN A 101 8.94 11.72 13.89
C GLN A 101 9.71 11.13 12.70
N PRO A 102 10.99 11.49 12.50
CA PRO A 102 11.83 10.90 11.47
C PRO A 102 12.08 9.41 11.78
N ILE A 103 11.82 8.54 10.81
CA ILE A 103 11.91 7.08 10.97
C ILE A 103 12.86 6.41 9.96
N GLY A 104 13.59 7.20 9.17
CA GLY A 104 14.47 6.73 8.10
C GLY A 104 13.72 6.32 6.84
N ASP A 105 14.34 5.53 5.98
CA ASP A 105 13.76 5.18 4.68
C ASP A 105 12.57 4.23 4.82
N ILE A 106 11.60 4.40 3.93
CA ILE A 106 10.43 3.52 3.82
C ILE A 106 10.34 2.90 2.43
N LYS A 107 9.66 1.77 2.34
CA LYS A 107 9.25 1.11 1.12
C LYS A 107 7.75 0.84 1.15
N PHE A 108 7.11 0.95 -0.01
CA PHE A 108 5.71 0.56 -0.19
C PHE A 108 5.64 -0.86 -0.77
N LEU A 109 4.74 -1.69 -0.25
CA LEU A 109 4.54 -3.08 -0.68
C LEU A 109 3.08 -3.53 -0.54
#